data_AF-A0A1V9ZQK0-F1
#
_entry.id   AF-A0A1V9ZQK0-F1
#
_cell.length_a   1.000
_cell.length_b   1.000
_cell.length_c   1.000
_cell.angle_alpha   90.00
_cell.angle_beta   90.00
_cell.angle_gamma   90.00
#
_symmetry.space_group_name_H-M   'P 1'
#
loop_
_entity.id
_entity.type
_entity.pdbx_description
1 polymer ?
#
loop_
_entity_poly.entity_id
_entity_poly.type
_entity_poly.pdbx_seq_one_letter_code
_entity_poly.pdbx_strand_id
1 'polypeptide(L)'
;MLKYYLVLAGLLEIISFLRLLATNVPFEQLLPTVDDSVFDTVPVVRRLYGVYVLTLGILRLTTARDMRNRSLFGVLAITHVLETLFSFGEVFVFQGLSIGDLVMEKHILKGVMLVVLNAQMIFMIIGYFWYCGGKDTMKKNK
;
A
#
# COMPACT_ATOMS: atom_id res chain seq x y z
N MET A 1 15.37 -10.20 -0.62
CA MET A 1 14.79 -8.98 -0.03
C MET A 1 13.35 -8.77 -0.48
N LEU A 2 13.06 -8.42 -1.74
CA LEU A 2 11.69 -8.11 -2.20
C LEU A 2 10.64 -9.21 -1.89
N LYS A 3 10.97 -10.49 -2.12
CA LYS A 3 10.06 -11.60 -1.76
C LYS A 3 9.60 -11.59 -0.31
N TYR A 4 10.54 -11.41 0.63
CA TYR A 4 10.24 -11.42 2.06
C TYR A 4 9.42 -10.21 2.47
N TYR A 5 9.74 -9.04 1.90
CA TYR A 5 8.93 -7.84 2.06
C TYR A 5 7.48 -8.07 1.59
N LEU A 6 7.28 -8.64 0.40
CA LEU A 6 5.93 -8.91 -0.12
C LEU A 6 5.14 -9.87 0.78
N VAL A 7 5.80 -10.88 1.35
CA VAL A 7 5.17 -11.78 2.32
C VAL A 7 4.79 -11.03 3.60
N LEU A 8 5.74 -10.30 4.20
CA LEU A 8 5.50 -9.58 5.45
C LEU A 8 4.41 -8.52 5.27
N ALA A 9 4.50 -7.72 4.21
CA ALA A 9 3.53 -6.70 3.87
C ALA A 9 2.15 -7.31 3.58
N GLY A 10 2.10 -8.44 2.86
CA GLY A 10 0.84 -9.17 2.62
C GLY A 10 0.20 -9.71 3.92
N LEU A 11 1.00 -10.22 4.85
CA LEU A 11 0.51 -10.65 6.17
C LEU A 11 0.00 -9.47 7.01
N LEU A 12 0.68 -8.33 6.98
CA LEU A 12 0.24 -7.12 7.66
C LEU A 12 -1.11 -6.64 7.13
N GLU A 13 -1.34 -6.65 5.81
CA GLU A 13 -2.66 -6.31 5.26
C GLU A 13 -3.75 -7.28 5.75
N ILE A 14 -3.47 -8.59 5.78
CA ILE A 14 -4.43 -9.58 6.29
C ILE A 14 -4.74 -9.33 7.76
N ILE A 15 -3.74 -9.00 8.58
CA ILE A 15 -3.95 -8.66 9.99
C ILE A 15 -4.76 -7.37 10.11
N SER A 16 -4.47 -6.34 9.30
CA SER A 16 -5.25 -5.10 9.24
C SER A 16 -6.70 -5.38 8.87
N PHE A 17 -6.97 -6.25 7.89
CA PHE A 17 -8.32 -6.69 7.53
C PHE A 17 -9.02 -7.40 8.68
N LEU A 18 -8.35 -8.37 9.33
CA LEU A 18 -8.91 -9.09 10.48
C LEU A 18 -9.22 -8.14 11.64
N ARG A 19 -8.33 -7.19 11.91
CA ARG A 19 -8.57 -6.13 12.91
C ARG A 19 -9.77 -5.29 12.52
N LEU A 20 -9.91 -4.92 11.25
CA LEU A 20 -11.02 -4.12 10.73
C LEU A 20 -12.39 -4.82 10.83
N LEU A 21 -12.40 -6.15 10.71
CA LEU A 21 -13.60 -6.97 10.90
C LEU A 21 -13.90 -7.27 12.38
N ALA A 22 -12.88 -7.51 13.19
CA ALA A 22 -13.04 -7.94 14.58
C ALA A 22 -13.16 -6.77 15.56
N THR A 23 -12.81 -5.55 15.14
CA THR A 23 -12.79 -4.37 16.01
C THR A 23 -13.50 -3.18 15.38
N ASN A 24 -14.17 -2.37 16.19
CA ASN A 24 -14.78 -1.09 15.79
C ASN A 24 -13.73 0.04 15.81
N VAL A 25 -12.53 -0.22 15.29
CA VAL A 25 -11.49 0.82 15.18
C VAL A 25 -11.97 1.89 14.18
N PRO A 26 -11.90 3.19 14.53
CA PRO A 26 -12.24 4.29 13.63
C PRO A 26 -11.38 4.30 12.36
N PHE A 27 -11.95 4.75 11.24
CA PHE A 27 -11.26 4.83 9.96
C PHE A 27 -10.03 5.73 10.00
N GLU A 28 -10.08 6.83 10.76
CA GLU A 28 -8.93 7.74 10.98
C GLU A 28 -7.69 7.03 11.55
N GLN A 29 -7.87 5.95 12.33
CA GLN A 29 -6.76 5.18 12.90
C GLN A 29 -6.19 4.15 11.91
N LEU A 30 -6.95 3.82 10.87
CA LEU A 30 -6.61 2.83 9.84
C LEU A 30 -6.06 3.49 8.58
N LEU A 31 -6.61 4.66 8.24
CA LEU A 31 -6.22 5.54 7.16
C LEU A 31 -6.07 6.97 7.72
N PRO A 32 -4.91 7.30 8.32
CA PRO A 32 -4.61 8.65 8.79
C PRO A 32 -4.77 9.73 7.72
N THR A 33 -4.77 9.36 6.43
CA THR A 33 -5.01 10.29 5.34
C THR A 33 -6.47 10.68 5.18
N VAL A 34 -7.44 10.04 5.84
CA VAL A 34 -8.88 10.31 5.71
C VAL A 34 -9.45 10.79 7.05
N ASP A 35 -9.96 12.03 7.09
CA ASP A 35 -10.49 12.66 8.32
C ASP A 35 -12.02 12.64 8.43
N ASP A 36 -12.73 12.17 7.39
CA ASP A 36 -14.18 12.23 7.38
C ASP A 36 -14.82 11.09 8.20
N SER A 37 -15.20 11.43 9.44
CA SER A 37 -15.92 10.53 10.36
C SER A 37 -17.24 9.96 9.79
N VAL A 38 -17.80 10.55 8.73
CA VAL A 38 -18.97 10.00 8.04
C VAL A 38 -18.66 8.62 7.47
N PHE A 39 -17.41 8.34 7.07
CA PHE A 39 -17.02 7.01 6.57
C PHE A 39 -17.21 5.88 7.59
N ASP A 40 -17.08 6.18 8.89
CA ASP A 40 -17.36 5.22 9.95
C ASP A 40 -18.85 4.94 10.13
N THR A 41 -19.71 5.88 9.74
CA THR A 41 -21.17 5.73 9.85
C THR A 41 -21.77 4.90 8.71
N VAL A 42 -21.03 4.65 7.63
CA VAL A 42 -21.51 3.91 6.45
C VAL A 42 -20.90 2.50 6.41
N PRO A 43 -21.64 1.43 6.79
CA PRO A 43 -21.08 0.08 6.88
C PRO A 43 -20.52 -0.48 5.57
N VAL A 44 -21.03 0.00 4.43
CA VAL A 44 -20.54 -0.45 3.10
C VAL A 44 -19.10 0.02 2.85
N VAL A 45 -18.73 1.22 3.31
CA VAL A 45 -17.38 1.78 3.12
C VAL A 45 -16.35 0.93 3.87
N ARG A 46 -16.66 0.57 5.12
CA ARG A 46 -15.86 -0.36 5.93
C ARG A 46 -15.65 -1.71 5.23
N ARG A 47 -16.70 -2.28 4.66
CA ARG A 47 -16.61 -3.56 3.93
C ARG A 47 -15.79 -3.44 2.64
N LEU A 48 -16.01 -2.37 1.86
CA LEU A 48 -15.26 -2.12 0.62
C LEU A 48 -13.77 -1.93 0.90
N TYR A 49 -13.43 -1.17 1.94
CA TYR A 49 -12.05 -1.01 2.37
C TYR A 49 -11.45 -2.33 2.88
N GLY A 50 -12.21 -3.13 3.62
CA GLY A 50 -11.79 -4.47 4.01
C GLY A 50 -11.50 -5.37 2.80
N VAL A 51 -12.37 -5.37 1.80
CA VAL A 51 -12.16 -6.11 0.54
C VAL A 51 -10.90 -5.61 -0.18
N TYR A 52 -10.69 -4.30 -0.23
CA TYR A 52 -9.49 -3.70 -0.79
C TYR A 52 -8.21 -4.20 -0.09
N VAL A 53 -8.14 -4.07 1.24
CA VAL A 53 -7.00 -4.52 2.05
C VAL A 53 -6.73 -6.02 1.87
N LEU A 54 -7.77 -6.85 1.91
CA LEU A 54 -7.64 -8.29 1.69
C LEU A 54 -7.14 -8.62 0.28
N THR A 55 -7.67 -7.94 -0.74
CA THR A 55 -7.25 -8.12 -2.14
C THR A 55 -5.79 -7.75 -2.31
N LEU A 56 -5.34 -6.65 -1.72
CA LEU A 56 -3.94 -6.22 -1.75
C LEU A 56 -3.03 -7.22 -1.04
N GLY A 57 -3.45 -7.75 0.12
CA GLY A 57 -2.75 -8.79 0.85
C GLY A 57 -2.56 -10.07 0.00
N ILE A 58 -3.64 -10.54 -0.63
CA ILE A 58 -3.61 -11.72 -1.52
C ILE A 58 -2.71 -11.45 -2.73
N LEU A 59 -2.80 -10.27 -3.34
CA LEU A 59 -2.00 -9.90 -4.50
C LEU A 59 -0.50 -9.86 -4.17
N ARG A 60 -0.13 -9.34 -3.00
CA ARG A 60 1.25 -9.35 -2.50
C ARG A 60 1.75 -10.78 -2.26
N LEU A 61 0.96 -11.65 -1.64
CA LEU A 61 1.33 -13.04 -1.38
C LEU A 61 1.46 -13.87 -2.66
N THR A 62 0.53 -13.71 -3.60
CA THR A 62 0.57 -14.39 -4.90
C THR A 62 1.76 -13.90 -5.75
N THR A 63 2.05 -12.60 -5.73
CA THR A 63 3.25 -12.03 -6.37
C THR A 63 4.54 -12.50 -5.69
N ALA A 64 4.55 -12.66 -4.36
CA ALA A 64 5.69 -13.22 -3.64
C ALA A 64 5.95 -14.70 -4.01
N ARG A 65 4.88 -15.46 -4.29
CA ARG A 65 4.97 -16.86 -4.73
C ARG A 65 5.56 -16.95 -6.14
N ASP A 66 5.11 -16.10 -7.06
CA ASP A 66 5.60 -16.06 -8.44
C ASP A 66 5.99 -14.64 -8.89
N MET A 67 7.19 -14.22 -8.46
CA MET A 67 7.74 -12.90 -8.79
C MET A 67 8.12 -12.74 -10.27
N ARG A 68 8.10 -13.82 -11.08
CA ARG A 68 8.42 -13.74 -12.51
C ARG A 68 7.20 -13.47 -13.37
N ASN A 69 6.01 -13.70 -12.84
CA ASN A 69 4.78 -13.37 -13.52
C ASN A 69 4.64 -11.85 -13.63
N ARG A 70 4.99 -11.34 -14.83
CA ARG A 70 4.96 -9.90 -15.12
C ARG A 70 3.58 -9.31 -14.99
N SER A 71 2.54 -10.10 -15.27
CA SER A 71 1.15 -9.67 -15.15
C SER A 71 0.76 -9.49 -13.69
N LEU A 72 1.09 -10.45 -12.80
CA LEU A 72 0.83 -10.32 -11.36
C LEU A 72 1.58 -9.11 -10.77
N PHE A 73 2.87 -8.97 -11.11
CA PHE A 73 3.65 -7.83 -10.66
C PHE A 73 3.13 -6.50 -11.23
N GLY A 74 2.72 -6.48 -12.50
CA GLY A 74 2.12 -5.31 -13.15
C GLY A 74 0.83 -4.87 -12.47
N VAL A 75 -0.06 -5.81 -12.14
CA VAL A 75 -1.28 -5.52 -11.37
C VAL A 75 -0.93 -4.96 -9.99
N LEU A 76 0.03 -5.57 -9.27
CA LEU A 76 0.48 -5.07 -7.97
C LEU A 76 1.05 -3.64 -8.06
N ALA A 77 1.86 -3.36 -9.07
CA ALA A 77 2.45 -2.05 -9.29
C ALA A 77 1.38 -0.99 -9.61
N ILE A 78 0.44 -1.31 -10.51
CA ILE A 78 -0.67 -0.41 -10.85
C ILE A 78 -1.53 -0.11 -9.63
N THR A 79 -1.89 -1.13 -8.85
CA THR A 79 -2.68 -0.95 -7.62
C THR A 79 -1.97 0.00 -6.65
N HIS A 80 -0.66 -0.14 -6.45
CA HIS A 80 0.11 0.75 -5.59
C HIS A 80 0.27 2.17 -6.14
N VAL A 81 0.38 2.34 -7.46
CA VAL A 81 0.37 3.67 -8.07
C VAL A 81 -0.98 4.35 -7.83
N LEU A 82 -2.08 3.64 -8.03
CA LEU A 82 -3.42 4.18 -7.80
C LEU A 82 -3.65 4.53 -6.32
N GLU A 83 -3.23 3.68 -5.39
CA GLU A 83 -3.28 3.93 -3.94
C GLU A 83 -2.46 5.17 -3.56
N THR A 84 -1.25 5.29 -4.12
CA THR A 84 -0.39 6.45 -3.88
C THR A 84 -1.06 7.72 -4.41
N LEU A 85 -1.54 7.71 -5.67
CA LEU A 85 -2.23 8.86 -6.26
C LEU A 85 -3.49 9.26 -5.47
N PHE A 86 -4.28 8.28 -5.02
CA PHE A 86 -5.43 8.52 -4.17
C PHE A 86 -5.02 9.20 -2.85
N SER A 87 -3.99 8.69 -2.18
CA SER A 87 -3.50 9.25 -0.91
C SER A 87 -2.95 10.66 -1.06
N PHE A 88 -2.27 10.95 -2.17
CA PHE A 88 -1.84 12.31 -2.50
C PHE A 88 -3.03 13.23 -2.80
N GLY A 89 -4.01 12.77 -3.57
CA GLY A 89 -5.22 13.51 -3.86
C GLY A 89 -5.98 13.86 -2.59
N GLU A 90 -6.14 12.90 -1.68
CA GLU A 90 -6.80 13.10 -0.39
C GLU A 90 -6.14 14.21 0.43
N VAL A 91 -4.80 14.15 0.57
CA VAL A 91 -4.04 15.10 1.39
C VAL A 91 -3.94 16.49 0.75
N PHE A 92 -3.55 16.57 -0.52
CA PHE A 92 -3.24 17.84 -1.17
C PHE A 92 -4.44 18.51 -1.84
N VAL A 93 -5.42 17.72 -2.35
CA VAL A 93 -6.56 18.24 -3.09
C VAL A 93 -7.78 18.36 -2.20
N PHE A 94 -8.17 17.28 -1.51
CA PHE A 94 -9.39 17.28 -0.70
C PHE A 94 -9.20 17.98 0.64
N GLN A 95 -8.08 17.75 1.32
CA GLN A 95 -7.78 18.40 2.60
C GLN A 95 -7.04 19.72 2.46
N GLY A 96 -6.53 20.04 1.26
CA GLY A 96 -5.87 21.31 0.97
C GLY A 96 -4.59 21.56 1.77
N LEU A 97 -3.93 20.51 2.28
CA LEU A 97 -2.69 20.65 3.05
C LEU A 97 -1.52 20.94 2.12
N SER A 98 -0.67 21.88 2.49
CA SER A 98 0.60 22.12 1.81
C SER A 98 1.69 21.16 2.30
N ILE A 99 2.80 21.05 1.56
CA ILE A 99 3.96 20.23 1.99
C ILE A 99 4.49 20.72 3.35
N GLY A 100 4.48 22.03 3.60
CA GLY A 100 4.90 22.62 4.87
C GLY A 100 3.99 22.23 6.03
N ASP A 101 2.72 21.95 5.77
CA ASP A 101 1.78 21.53 6.82
C ASP A 101 2.06 20.10 7.29
N LEU A 102 2.62 19.24 6.43
CA LEU A 102 2.90 17.84 6.72
C LEU A 102 4.03 17.62 7.74
N VAL A 103 4.84 18.64 8.01
CA VAL A 103 5.87 18.59 9.07
C VAL A 103 5.36 19.11 10.42
N MET A 104 4.13 19.61 10.48
CA MET A 104 3.49 20.01 11.74
C MET A 104 3.01 18.78 12.52
N GLU A 105 3.10 18.83 13.85
CA GLU A 105 2.72 17.73 14.75
C GLU A 105 1.31 17.19 14.47
N LYS A 106 0.36 18.08 14.15
CA LYS A 106 -1.03 17.74 13.83
C LYS A 106 -1.17 16.86 12.56
N HIS A 107 -0.28 16.98 11.59
CA HIS A 107 -0.39 16.30 10.28
C HIS A 107 0.78 15.34 9.99
N ILE A 108 1.70 15.17 10.95
CA ILE A 108 2.92 14.40 10.75
C ILE A 108 2.65 12.95 10.35
N LEU A 109 1.59 12.33 10.88
CA LEU A 109 1.21 10.96 10.50
C LEU A 109 0.79 10.85 9.03
N LYS A 110 0.13 11.88 8.48
CA LYS A 110 -0.22 11.95 7.05
C LYS A 110 1.04 12.02 6.20
N GLY A 111 1.99 12.89 6.59
CA GLY A 111 3.29 13.01 5.93
C GLY A 111 4.09 11.70 5.96
N VAL A 112 4.19 11.06 7.13
CA VAL A 112 4.87 9.77 7.28
C VAL A 112 4.23 8.69 6.41
N MET A 113 2.90 8.62 6.37
CA MET A 113 2.21 7.62 5.56
C MET A 113 2.47 7.81 4.06
N LEU A 114 2.47 9.05 3.55
CA LEU A 114 2.80 9.34 2.16
C LEU A 114 4.25 9.00 1.80
N VAL A 115 5.19 9.24 2.72
CA VAL A 115 6.60 8.85 2.57
C VAL A 115 6.73 7.34 2.53
N VAL A 116 6.07 6.62 3.44
CA VAL A 116 6.09 5.16 3.48
C VAL A 116 5.50 4.58 2.19
N LEU A 117 4.34 5.07 1.73
CA LEU A 117 3.72 4.61 0.47
C LEU A 117 4.66 4.80 -0.74
N ASN A 118 5.29 5.97 -0.86
CA ASN A 118 6.28 6.20 -1.92
C ASN A 118 7.49 5.27 -1.80
N ALA A 119 8.04 5.10 -0.59
CA ALA A 119 9.18 4.23 -0.36
C ALA A 119 8.85 2.78 -0.74
N GLN A 120 7.64 2.30 -0.41
CA GLN A 120 7.16 0.99 -0.81
C GLN A 120 7.08 0.86 -2.33
N MET A 121 6.48 1.84 -3.02
CA MET A 121 6.39 1.88 -4.49
C MET A 121 7.79 1.78 -5.13
N ILE A 122 8.72 2.63 -4.70
CA ILE A 122 10.10 2.65 -5.20
C ILE A 122 10.79 1.31 -4.94
N PHE A 123 10.66 0.78 -3.72
CA PHE A 123 11.26 -0.49 -3.34
C PHE A 123 10.75 -1.67 -4.18
N MET A 124 9.46 -1.71 -4.50
CA MET A 124 8.91 -2.75 -5.37
C MET A 124 9.45 -2.64 -6.79
N ILE A 125 9.45 -1.43 -7.37
CA ILE A 125 9.93 -1.20 -8.74
C ILE A 125 11.41 -1.60 -8.85
N ILE A 126 12.28 -1.06 -8.00
CA ILE A 126 13.72 -1.36 -8.00
C ILE A 126 13.96 -2.84 -7.69
N GLY A 127 13.28 -3.38 -6.68
CA GLY A 127 13.42 -4.77 -6.27
C GLY A 127 13.05 -5.76 -7.38
N TYR A 128 12.07 -5.42 -8.21
CA TYR A 128 11.66 -6.25 -9.35
C TYR A 128 12.70 -6.23 -10.46
N PHE A 129 13.18 -5.05 -10.86
CA PHE A 129 14.22 -4.93 -11.87
C PHE A 129 15.50 -5.66 -11.46
N TRP A 130 15.90 -5.56 -10.19
CA TRP A 130 17.04 -6.31 -9.68
C TRP A 130 16.80 -7.83 -9.68
N TYR A 131 15.61 -8.28 -9.29
CA TYR A 131 15.27 -9.70 -9.24
C TYR A 131 15.23 -10.35 -10.63
N CYS A 132 14.65 -9.67 -11.62
CA CYS A 132 14.58 -10.14 -12.99
C CYS A 132 15.92 -9.95 -13.73
N GLY A 133 16.55 -8.78 -13.62
CA GLY A 133 17.79 -8.44 -14.32
C GLY A 133 19.02 -9.21 -13.84
N GLY A 134 19.12 -9.55 -12.55
CA GLY A 134 20.27 -10.26 -11.98
C GLY A 134 20.40 -11.74 -12.36
N LYS A 135 19.34 -12.38 -12.87
CA LYS A 135 19.37 -13.79 -13.31
C LYS A 135 19.54 -13.94 -14.82
N ASP A 136 19.10 -12.95 -15.62
CA ASP A 136 19.30 -12.97 -17.07
C ASP A 136 20.78 -12.76 -17.44
N THR A 137 21.53 -12.02 -16.62
CA THR A 137 23.01 -11.93 -16.70
C THR A 137 23.72 -13.24 -16.36
N MET A 138 23.25 -13.99 -15.36
CA MET A 138 23.82 -15.32 -15.05
C MET A 138 23.51 -16.39 -16.09
N LYS A 139 22.40 -16.25 -16.85
CA LYS A 139 22.03 -17.18 -17.93
C LYS A 139 22.82 -16.97 -19.21
N LYS A 140 23.36 -15.76 -19.45
CA LYS A 140 24.23 -15.45 -20.61
C LYS A 140 25.68 -15.87 -20.43
N ASN A 141 26.11 -16.16 -19.18
CA ASN A 141 27.48 -16.55 -18.85
C ASN A 141 27.64 -18.06 -18.60
N LYS A 142 26.68 -18.88 -19.06
CA LYS A 142 26.76 -20.34 -19.13
C LYS A 142 26.57 -20.77 -20.59
#